data_AF-A0A7W6C2P7-F1
#
_entry.id   AF-A0A7W6C2P7-F1
#
_cell.length_a   1.000
_cell.length_b   1.000
_cell.length_c   1.000
_cell.angle_alpha   90.00
_cell.angle_beta   90.00
_cell.angle_gamma   90.00
#
_symmetry.space_group_name_H-M   'P 1'
#
loop_
_entity.id
_entity.type
_entity.pdbx_description
1 polymer ?
#
loop_
_entity_poly.entity_id
_entity_poly.type
_entity_poly.pdbx_seq_one_letter_code
_entity_poly.pdbx_strand_id
1 'polypeptide(L)'
;MLRTAILAFVVLATGTARAEDDEIYYGSRAGMSVTTVSKAGIGTSMAVIRVEHRPRNAKAFYVDYVLDNSMACVRKTMASVKVRDRVTADCRKRTWTDLYGERFAFLGRQKDRDSMADYVVKRLDTGEVLDGSSASGYPTALGIFQVLCPGIAK
;
A
#
# COMPACT_ATOMS: atom_id res chain seq x y z
N MET A 1 29.80 48.23 38.61
CA MET A 1 29.53 46.79 38.81
C MET A 1 28.21 46.45 38.12
N LEU A 2 28.06 45.18 37.71
CA LEU A 2 26.88 44.51 37.13
C LEU A 2 26.81 44.44 35.58
N ARG A 3 27.33 43.32 35.06
CA ARG A 3 27.10 42.79 33.71
C ARG A 3 25.87 41.88 33.76
N THR A 4 24.79 42.24 33.07
CA THR A 4 23.60 41.40 32.94
C THR A 4 23.80 40.44 31.77
N ALA A 5 23.98 39.15 32.06
CA ALA A 5 24.02 38.10 31.04
C ALA A 5 22.59 37.58 30.78
N ILE A 6 22.09 37.75 29.56
CA ILE A 6 20.81 37.19 29.12
C ILE A 6 21.08 35.77 28.62
N LEU A 7 20.64 34.76 29.38
CA LEU A 7 20.59 33.38 28.89
C LEU A 7 19.39 33.23 27.94
N ALA A 8 19.67 32.99 26.66
CA ALA A 8 18.66 32.57 25.70
C ALA A 8 18.43 31.06 25.83
N PHE A 9 17.25 30.68 26.32
CA PHE A 9 16.78 29.29 26.33
C PHE A 9 16.34 28.91 24.90
N VAL A 10 17.16 28.14 24.19
CA VAL A 10 16.77 27.51 22.92
C VAL A 10 15.92 26.28 23.25
N VAL A 11 14.61 26.40 23.09
CA VAL A 11 13.69 25.26 23.14
C VAL A 11 13.84 24.52 21.81
N LEU A 12 14.62 23.44 21.79
CA LEU A 12 14.58 22.48 20.70
C LEU A 12 13.23 21.75 20.75
N ALA A 13 12.30 22.19 19.90
CA ALA A 13 11.11 21.43 19.59
C ALA A 13 11.55 20.16 18.83
N THR A 14 11.76 19.06 19.56
CA THR A 14 11.83 17.72 18.96
C THR A 14 10.44 17.38 18.46
N GLY A 15 10.10 17.85 17.26
CA GLY A 15 8.96 17.34 16.53
C GLY A 15 9.17 15.84 16.36
N THR A 16 8.38 15.02 17.05
CA THR A 16 8.27 13.62 16.71
C THR A 16 7.69 13.57 15.32
N ALA A 17 8.54 13.44 14.29
CA ALA A 17 8.12 12.99 12.98
C ALA A 17 7.41 11.65 13.21
N ARG A 18 6.08 11.69 13.25
CA ARG A 18 5.27 10.48 13.31
C ARG A 18 5.57 9.79 12.01
N ALA A 19 6.34 8.70 12.05
CA ALA A 19 6.57 7.88 10.87
C ALA A 19 5.21 7.61 10.25
N GLU A 20 4.99 8.13 9.04
CA GLU A 20 3.84 7.76 8.25
C GLU A 20 4.00 6.25 8.03
N ASP A 21 3.12 5.47 8.66
CA ASP A 21 3.26 4.03 8.60
C ASP A 21 3.04 3.60 7.14
N ASP A 22 4.06 3.01 6.51
CA ASP A 22 3.97 2.54 5.12
C ASP A 22 2.69 1.71 4.90
N GLU A 23 1.80 2.16 4.02
CA GLU A 23 0.54 1.48 3.74
C GLU A 23 0.62 0.59 2.50
N ILE A 24 -0.12 -0.52 2.53
CA ILE A 24 -0.39 -1.34 1.34
C ILE A 24 -1.88 -1.22 1.02
N TYR A 25 -2.19 -0.81 -0.21
CA TYR A 25 -3.58 -0.71 -0.65
C TYR A 25 -4.12 -2.08 -1.06
N TYR A 26 -5.33 -2.41 -0.61
CA TYR A 26 -6.10 -3.57 -1.07
C TYR A 26 -7.24 -3.16 -2.02
N GLY A 27 -7.42 -1.87 -2.27
CA GLY A 27 -8.45 -1.36 -3.17
C GLY A 27 -8.13 0.05 -3.65
N SER A 28 -9.01 0.59 -4.50
CA SER A 28 -8.78 1.86 -5.20
C SER A 28 -9.36 3.09 -4.51
N ARG A 29 -10.00 2.93 -3.34
CA ARG A 29 -10.65 4.03 -2.60
C ARG A 29 -9.83 4.41 -1.37
N ALA A 30 -9.95 5.66 -0.94
CA ALA A 30 -9.32 6.16 0.29
C ALA A 30 -9.59 5.22 1.46
N GLY A 31 -8.60 4.96 2.31
CA GLY A 31 -8.69 4.02 3.43
C GLY A 31 -8.89 2.54 3.07
N MET A 32 -8.89 2.16 1.79
CA MET A 32 -8.73 0.74 1.40
C MET A 32 -7.26 0.32 1.47
N SER A 33 -6.69 0.48 2.66
CA SER A 33 -5.29 0.20 2.95
C SER A 33 -5.13 -0.59 4.23
N VAL A 34 -3.95 -1.18 4.37
CA VAL A 34 -3.50 -1.83 5.60
C VAL A 34 -2.14 -1.29 5.96
N THR A 35 -1.84 -1.34 7.24
CA THR A 35 -0.56 -0.88 7.76
C THR A 35 0.49 -1.95 7.59
N THR A 36 1.68 -1.59 7.10
CA THR A 36 2.86 -2.47 7.14
C THR A 36 3.34 -2.70 8.57
N VAL A 37 3.46 -3.96 8.97
CA VAL A 37 4.01 -4.39 10.26
C VAL A 37 5.48 -4.78 10.13
N SER A 38 5.86 -5.42 9.02
CA SER A 38 7.25 -5.80 8.76
C SER A 38 7.49 -6.07 7.29
N LYS A 39 8.74 -5.86 6.83
CA LYS A 39 9.20 -6.22 5.49
C LYS A 39 10.36 -7.21 5.59
N ALA A 40 10.41 -8.20 4.71
CA ALA A 40 11.51 -9.16 4.62
C ALA A 40 11.76 -9.55 3.16
N GLY A 41 13.03 -9.73 2.78
CA GLY A 41 13.40 -10.23 1.45
C GLY A 41 12.95 -9.36 0.27
N ILE A 42 12.69 -8.07 0.48
CA ILE A 42 12.25 -7.14 -0.58
C ILE A 42 13.22 -7.16 -1.76
N GLY A 43 12.70 -7.25 -2.98
CA GLY A 43 13.49 -7.38 -4.21
C GLY A 43 14.05 -8.78 -4.48
N THR A 44 13.75 -9.78 -3.64
CA THR A 44 14.23 -11.16 -3.81
C THR A 44 13.12 -12.13 -4.24
N SER A 45 13.46 -13.42 -4.41
CA SER A 45 12.47 -14.46 -4.69
C SER A 45 11.58 -14.84 -3.49
N MET A 46 11.80 -14.22 -2.33
CA MET A 46 11.10 -14.50 -1.08
C MET A 46 10.63 -13.19 -0.41
N ALA A 47 10.24 -12.20 -1.21
CA ALA A 47 9.77 -10.92 -0.69
C ALA A 47 8.45 -11.11 0.05
N VAL A 48 8.36 -10.57 1.26
CA VAL A 48 7.15 -10.61 2.10
C VAL A 48 6.98 -9.27 2.78
N ILE A 49 5.76 -8.76 2.74
CA ILE A 49 5.33 -7.63 3.58
C ILE A 49 4.18 -8.14 4.44
N ARG A 50 4.36 -8.11 5.75
CA ARG A 50 3.29 -8.40 6.71
C ARG A 50 2.55 -7.13 7.03
N VAL A 51 1.24 -7.25 7.17
CA VAL A 51 0.34 -6.14 7.32
C VAL A 51 -0.69 -6.39 8.42
N GLU A 52 -1.28 -5.29 8.91
CA GLU A 52 -2.37 -5.31 9.85
C GLU A 52 -3.43 -4.30 9.39
N HIS A 53 -4.68 -4.76 9.31
CA HIS A 53 -5.80 -3.86 9.11
C HIS A 53 -6.12 -3.19 10.45
N ARG A 54 -5.82 -1.90 10.58
CA ARG A 54 -6.00 -1.15 11.83
C ARG A 54 -7.21 -0.23 11.73
N PRO A 55 -7.87 0.12 12.86
CA PRO A 55 -9.03 1.01 12.86
C PRO A 55 -8.80 2.36 12.16
N ARG A 56 -7.56 2.87 12.15
CA ARG A 56 -7.23 4.11 11.43
C ARG A 56 -7.35 3.98 9.90
N ASN A 57 -7.05 2.81 9.35
CA ASN A 57 -7.14 2.57 7.91
C ASN A 57 -8.62 2.60 7.50
N ALA A 58 -9.46 1.87 8.25
CA ALA A 58 -10.91 1.88 8.05
C ALA A 58 -11.52 3.28 8.22
N LYS A 59 -11.02 4.11 9.15
CA LYS A 59 -11.53 5.47 9.36
C LYS A 59 -11.36 6.36 8.12
N ALA A 60 -10.21 6.32 7.44
CA ALA A 60 -9.97 7.13 6.24
C ALA A 60 -10.98 6.85 5.12
N PHE A 61 -11.44 5.60 4.96
CA PHE A 61 -12.48 5.27 3.98
C PHE A 61 -13.80 5.97 4.28
N TYR A 62 -14.20 6.08 5.54
CA TYR A 62 -15.52 6.65 5.84
C TYR A 62 -15.49 8.15 6.03
N VAL A 63 -14.39 8.72 6.53
CA VAL A 63 -14.25 10.18 6.61
C VAL A 63 -14.08 10.78 5.22
N ASP A 64 -13.23 10.19 4.38
CA ASP A 64 -12.79 10.83 3.14
C ASP A 64 -13.60 10.36 1.91
N TYR A 65 -14.28 9.21 1.99
CA TYR A 65 -15.07 8.66 0.87
C TYR A 65 -16.57 8.54 1.16
N VAL A 66 -16.99 8.09 2.34
CA VAL A 66 -18.43 7.91 2.68
C VAL A 66 -19.03 9.12 3.42
N LEU A 67 -18.20 10.03 3.92
CA LEU A 67 -18.56 11.20 4.73
C LEU A 67 -19.31 10.85 6.04
N ASP A 68 -19.02 9.69 6.64
CA ASP A 68 -19.58 9.23 7.94
C ASP A 68 -18.46 9.14 9.00
N ASN A 69 -18.58 9.97 10.05
CA ASN A 69 -17.61 10.04 11.15
C ASN A 69 -17.91 9.09 12.32
N SER A 70 -18.91 8.22 12.22
CA SER A 70 -19.33 7.34 13.30
C SER A 70 -18.36 6.17 13.52
N MET A 71 -18.08 5.86 14.79
CA MET A 71 -17.29 4.66 15.15
C MET A 71 -18.02 3.33 14.89
N ALA A 72 -19.34 3.37 14.64
CA ALA A 72 -20.10 2.19 14.24
C ALA A 72 -19.63 1.66 12.88
N CYS A 73 -19.31 2.56 11.95
CA CYS A 73 -18.87 2.19 10.62
C CYS A 73 -17.46 1.58 10.64
N VAL A 74 -16.53 2.18 11.40
CA VAL A 74 -15.17 1.62 11.62
C VAL A 74 -15.26 0.17 12.13
N ARG A 75 -16.10 -0.11 13.13
CA ARG A 75 -16.29 -1.48 13.64
C ARG A 75 -16.83 -2.43 12.58
N LYS A 76 -17.81 -1.99 11.79
CA LYS A 76 -18.39 -2.80 10.71
C LYS A 76 -17.33 -3.18 9.67
N THR A 77 -16.49 -2.24 9.26
CA THR A 77 -15.44 -2.47 8.25
C THR A 77 -14.33 -3.36 8.77
N MET A 78 -13.88 -3.12 10.00
CA MET A 78 -12.94 -4.01 10.68
C MET A 78 -13.50 -5.45 10.79
N ALA A 79 -14.82 -5.59 10.96
CA ALA A 79 -15.48 -6.90 10.99
C ALA A 79 -15.66 -7.51 9.59
N SER A 80 -15.98 -6.72 8.56
CA SER A 80 -16.40 -7.22 7.25
C SER A 80 -15.26 -7.36 6.24
N VAL A 81 -14.26 -6.49 6.27
CA VAL A 81 -13.13 -6.55 5.34
C VAL A 81 -12.20 -7.67 5.76
N LYS A 82 -12.18 -8.73 4.95
CA LYS A 82 -11.30 -9.88 5.14
C LYS A 82 -10.18 -9.83 4.12
N VAL A 83 -9.02 -9.35 4.58
CA VAL A 83 -7.76 -9.37 3.85
C VAL A 83 -6.76 -10.25 4.60
N ARG A 84 -5.80 -10.80 3.88
CA ARG A 84 -4.72 -11.61 4.44
C ARG A 84 -3.75 -10.74 5.23
N ASP A 85 -2.92 -11.40 6.04
CA ASP A 85 -1.91 -10.76 6.91
C ASP A 85 -0.61 -10.41 6.17
N ARG A 86 -0.53 -10.68 4.86
CA ARG A 86 0.67 -10.45 4.06
C ARG A 86 0.40 -10.38 2.57
N VAL A 87 1.32 -9.74 1.88
CA VAL A 87 1.58 -9.90 0.44
C VAL A 87 2.95 -10.54 0.25
N THR A 88 3.13 -11.30 -0.83
CA THR A 88 4.37 -12.02 -1.11
C THR A 88 4.77 -11.94 -2.57
N ALA A 89 6.05 -11.93 -2.90
CA ALA A 89 6.51 -12.00 -4.28
C ALA A 89 7.74 -12.89 -4.47
N ASP A 90 7.83 -13.45 -5.68
CA ASP A 90 9.07 -13.93 -6.27
C ASP A 90 9.52 -12.90 -7.34
N CYS A 91 10.42 -11.99 -6.97
CA CYS A 91 10.87 -10.92 -7.87
C CYS A 91 11.72 -11.43 -9.05
N ARG A 92 12.30 -12.65 -8.95
CA ARG A 92 13.01 -13.26 -10.08
C ARG A 92 12.02 -13.75 -11.13
N LYS A 93 10.93 -14.38 -10.69
CA LYS A 93 9.84 -14.81 -11.58
C LYS A 93 8.88 -13.68 -11.95
N ARG A 94 8.98 -12.53 -11.27
CA ARG A 94 8.10 -11.35 -11.44
C ARG A 94 6.63 -11.69 -11.17
N THR A 95 6.40 -12.51 -10.15
CA THR A 95 5.07 -12.94 -9.72
C THR A 95 4.83 -12.55 -8.27
N TRP A 96 3.59 -12.21 -7.92
CA TRP A 96 3.23 -11.89 -6.54
C TRP A 96 1.82 -12.38 -6.19
N THR A 97 1.53 -12.34 -4.91
CA THR A 97 0.23 -12.64 -4.32
C THR A 97 -0.20 -11.46 -3.47
N ASP A 98 -1.42 -11.00 -3.69
CA ASP A 98 -1.99 -9.84 -3.03
C ASP A 98 -2.68 -10.18 -1.70
N LEU A 99 -3.40 -9.19 -1.16
CA LEU A 99 -4.11 -9.29 0.11
C LEU A 99 -5.40 -10.12 0.05
N TYR A 100 -5.92 -10.44 -1.14
CA TYR A 100 -7.02 -11.38 -1.32
C TYR A 100 -6.55 -12.79 -1.68
N GLY A 101 -5.23 -12.99 -1.83
CA GLY A 101 -4.64 -14.27 -2.23
C GLY A 101 -4.61 -14.46 -3.74
N GLU A 102 -4.94 -13.43 -4.50
CA GLU A 102 -4.89 -13.47 -5.95
C GLU A 102 -3.46 -13.40 -6.44
N ARG A 103 -3.17 -14.18 -7.49
CA ARG A 103 -1.83 -14.31 -8.05
C ARG A 103 -1.70 -13.53 -9.35
N PHE A 104 -0.60 -12.80 -9.47
CA PHE A 104 -0.31 -11.96 -10.62
C PHE A 104 1.08 -12.22 -11.18
N ALA A 105 1.26 -11.84 -12.45
CA ALA A 105 2.55 -11.78 -13.12
C ALA A 105 2.75 -10.43 -13.82
N PHE A 106 3.97 -9.91 -13.72
CA PHE A 106 4.44 -8.74 -14.44
C PHE A 106 5.18 -9.19 -15.71
N LEU A 107 4.66 -8.81 -16.87
CA LEU A 107 5.17 -9.28 -18.17
C LEU A 107 6.03 -8.24 -18.90
N GLY A 108 6.23 -7.06 -18.30
CA GLY A 108 7.06 -5.99 -18.86
C GLY A 108 6.26 -4.76 -19.24
N ARG A 109 6.90 -3.84 -19.98
CA ARG A 109 6.25 -2.63 -20.49
C ARG A 109 5.15 -2.98 -21.48
N GLN A 110 4.04 -2.25 -21.37
CA GLN A 110 3.00 -2.26 -22.38
C GLN A 110 3.54 -1.63 -23.67
N LYS A 111 3.20 -2.23 -24.81
CA LYS A 111 3.57 -1.75 -26.16
C LYS A 111 2.35 -1.30 -26.95
N ASP A 112 1.17 -1.73 -26.56
CA ASP A 112 -0.09 -1.26 -27.12
C ASP A 112 -0.31 0.20 -26.74
N ARG A 113 -0.44 1.07 -27.75
CA ARG A 113 -0.64 2.51 -27.55
C ARG A 113 -2.08 2.85 -27.15
N ASP A 114 -3.01 1.94 -27.39
CA ASP A 114 -4.42 2.12 -27.03
C ASP A 114 -4.72 1.63 -25.61
N SER A 115 -3.74 0.98 -24.96
CA SER A 115 -3.85 0.54 -23.57
C SER A 115 -3.58 1.70 -22.60
N MET A 116 -4.36 1.76 -21.51
CA MET A 116 -4.15 2.72 -20.44
C MET A 116 -3.03 2.30 -19.46
N ALA A 117 -2.50 1.08 -19.59
CA ALA A 117 -1.50 0.53 -18.69
C ALA A 117 -0.09 0.84 -19.18
N ASP A 118 0.81 1.29 -18.31
CA ASP A 118 2.25 1.37 -18.61
C ASP A 118 2.92 -0.01 -18.69
N TYR A 119 2.35 -0.98 -17.99
CA TYR A 119 2.91 -2.32 -17.79
C TYR A 119 1.86 -3.40 -18.00
N VAL A 120 2.30 -4.53 -18.54
CA VAL A 120 1.43 -5.70 -18.69
C VAL A 120 1.39 -6.45 -17.37
N VAL A 121 0.25 -6.38 -16.69
CA VAL A 121 -0.06 -7.14 -15.46
C VAL A 121 -1.12 -8.17 -15.77
N LYS A 122 -0.85 -9.44 -15.46
CA LYS A 122 -1.73 -10.57 -15.76
C LYS A 122 -2.18 -11.27 -14.47
N ARG A 123 -3.48 -11.51 -14.31
CA ARG A 123 -4.04 -12.43 -13.31
C ARG A 123 -3.68 -13.86 -13.72
N LEU A 124 -3.01 -14.60 -12.85
CA LEU A 124 -2.56 -15.96 -13.17
C LEU A 124 -3.68 -16.98 -13.10
N ASP A 125 -4.72 -16.73 -12.30
CA ASP A 125 -5.83 -17.67 -12.11
C ASP A 125 -6.82 -17.63 -13.29
N THR A 126 -7.07 -16.45 -13.86
CA THR A 126 -8.00 -16.27 -15.01
C THR A 126 -7.30 -16.11 -16.34
N GLY A 127 -6.02 -15.73 -16.33
CA GLY A 127 -5.28 -15.36 -17.53
C GLY A 127 -5.57 -13.96 -18.06
N GLU A 128 -6.44 -13.20 -17.40
CA GLU A 128 -6.81 -11.83 -17.76
C GLU A 128 -5.62 -10.87 -17.67
N VAL A 129 -5.47 -10.01 -18.66
CA VAL A 129 -4.54 -8.88 -18.64
C VAL A 129 -5.32 -7.64 -18.19
N LEU A 130 -4.82 -6.96 -17.15
CA LEU A 130 -5.45 -5.76 -16.63
C LEU A 130 -5.30 -4.62 -17.62
N ASP A 131 -6.39 -3.89 -17.86
CA ASP A 131 -6.49 -2.85 -18.89
C ASP A 131 -5.84 -1.50 -18.53
N GLY A 132 -5.36 -1.35 -17.29
CA GLY A 132 -4.79 -0.11 -16.77
C GLY A 132 -5.74 0.69 -15.88
N SER A 133 -7.03 0.39 -15.90
CA SER A 133 -8.05 1.12 -15.15
C SER A 133 -8.08 0.77 -13.65
N SER A 134 -8.60 1.69 -12.84
CA SER A 134 -8.92 1.40 -11.44
C SER A 134 -9.99 0.32 -11.29
N ALA A 135 -10.85 0.12 -12.29
CA ALA A 135 -11.91 -0.89 -12.28
C ALA A 135 -11.34 -2.30 -12.45
N SER A 136 -10.31 -2.48 -13.27
CA SER A 136 -9.58 -3.75 -13.37
C SER A 136 -8.66 -4.02 -12.17
N GLY A 137 -8.54 -3.07 -11.24
CA GLY A 137 -7.64 -3.18 -10.08
C GLY A 137 -6.16 -3.01 -10.41
N TYR A 138 -5.84 -2.58 -11.63
CA TYR A 138 -4.47 -2.38 -12.11
C TYR A 138 -3.57 -1.55 -11.17
N PRO A 139 -3.95 -0.34 -10.71
CA PRO A 139 -3.06 0.47 -9.89
C PRO A 139 -2.76 -0.19 -8.54
N THR A 140 -3.74 -0.86 -7.94
CA THR A 140 -3.56 -1.60 -6.68
C THR A 140 -2.60 -2.77 -6.89
N ALA A 141 -2.83 -3.58 -7.92
CA ALA A 141 -2.00 -4.74 -8.22
C ALA A 141 -0.54 -4.34 -8.51
N LEU A 142 -0.34 -3.34 -9.37
CA LEU A 142 0.98 -2.84 -9.73
C LEU A 142 1.69 -2.20 -8.52
N GLY A 143 0.99 -1.40 -7.71
CA GLY A 143 1.56 -0.76 -6.52
C GLY A 143 2.11 -1.79 -5.53
N ILE A 144 1.37 -2.88 -5.27
CA ILE A 144 1.85 -3.99 -4.44
C ILE A 144 3.15 -4.59 -5.00
N PHE A 145 3.19 -4.84 -6.32
CA PHE A 145 4.38 -5.38 -6.98
C PHE A 145 5.58 -4.44 -6.85
N GLN A 146 5.38 -3.13 -7.02
CA GLN A 146 6.44 -2.13 -6.94
C GLN A 146 7.07 -2.05 -5.55
N VAL A 147 6.27 -2.20 -4.48
CA VAL A 147 6.80 -2.22 -3.11
C VAL A 147 7.51 -3.55 -2.79
N LEU A 148 7.00 -4.68 -3.29
CA LEU A 148 7.63 -5.99 -3.10
C LEU A 148 8.93 -6.15 -3.90
N CYS A 149 8.95 -5.64 -5.12
CA CYS A 149 9.99 -5.82 -6.12
C CYS A 149 10.47 -4.47 -6.68
N PRO A 150 11.10 -3.63 -5.84
CA PRO A 150 11.50 -2.29 -6.24
C PRO A 150 12.49 -2.32 -7.41
N GLY A 151 12.32 -1.38 -8.33
CA GLY A 151 13.22 -1.18 -9.47
C GLY A 151 12.88 -1.96 -10.75
N ILE A 152 11.88 -2.84 -10.73
CA ILE A 152 11.43 -3.58 -11.94
C ILE A 152 10.43 -2.77 -12.78
N ALA A 153 9.42 -2.19 -12.14
CA ALA A 153 8.41 -1.35 -12.78
C ALA A 153 8.52 0.08 -12.24
N LYS A 154 8.94 1.03 -13.09
CA LYS A 154 9.26 2.41 -12.73
C LYS A 154 8.41 3.43 -13.47
#